data_AF-A0A1G5CGR4-F1
#
_entry.id   AF-A0A1G5CGR4-F1
#
_cell.length_a   1.000
_cell.length_b   1.000
_cell.length_c   1.000
_cell.angle_alpha   90.00
_cell.angle_beta   90.00
_cell.angle_gamma   90.00
#
_symmetry.space_group_name_H-M   'P 1'
#
loop_
_entity.id
_entity.type
_entity.pdbx_description
1 polymer ?
#
loop_
_entity_poly.entity_id
_entity_poly.type
_entity_poly.pdbx_seq_one_letter_code
_entity_poly.pdbx_strand_id
1 'polypeptide(L)'
;MDKQQLSKDILKLVGGEENIDQVTHCMTRLRFNLNDNNQADKITLKNIPGVMGVTENGGQFQVIIGNEVSEVYKALVDNMSNKPSTESAPKSEKKQRNPISALFDFISGMFTPILPAIAGAGMIKGIISILVAVGWMSQTSSTYTILAAFGDGAFYFLPILLAVSASKKMGSNVYVGAALAAGLMHPTIGALFQGGNTSFAGITVIATSYASSVIPIIIAIWIAA
;
A
#
# COMPACT_ATOMS: atom_id res chain seq x y z
N MET A 1 14.07 26.68 -12.20
CA MET A 1 12.82 26.31 -12.87
C MET A 1 11.69 26.52 -11.90
N ASP A 2 10.69 27.33 -12.25
CA ASP A 2 9.55 27.58 -11.38
C ASP A 2 8.61 26.37 -11.38
N LYS A 3 8.56 25.64 -10.25
CA LYS A 3 7.74 24.44 -10.09
C LYS A 3 6.25 24.76 -10.09
N GLN A 4 5.89 25.94 -9.60
CA GLN A 4 4.50 26.39 -9.57
C GLN A 4 4.01 26.63 -11.00
N GLN A 5 4.80 27.34 -11.80
CA GLN A 5 4.48 27.57 -13.20
C GLN A 5 4.43 26.24 -13.98
N LEU A 6 5.44 25.37 -13.82
CA LEU A 6 5.46 24.06 -14.48
C LEU A 6 4.24 23.22 -14.12
N SER A 7 3.83 23.21 -12.85
CA SER A 7 2.67 22.44 -12.43
C SER A 7 1.34 22.96 -13.02
N LYS A 8 1.20 24.28 -13.18
CA LYS A 8 0.03 24.90 -13.83
C LYS A 8 -0.01 24.60 -15.32
N ASP A 9 1.15 24.66 -15.99
CA ASP A 9 1.27 24.33 -17.40
C ASP A 9 0.93 22.86 -17.65
N ILE A 10 1.43 21.95 -16.80
CA ILE A 10 1.07 20.52 -16.86
C ILE A 10 -0.43 20.32 -16.63
N LEU A 11 -1.00 20.91 -15.57
CA LEU A 11 -2.43 20.79 -15.25
C LEU A 11 -3.32 21.24 -16.40
N LYS A 12 -2.97 22.36 -17.05
CA LYS A 12 -3.70 22.86 -18.22
C LYS A 12 -3.60 21.90 -19.41
N LEU A 13 -2.40 21.41 -19.70
CA LEU A 13 -2.16 20.60 -20.89
C LEU A 13 -2.58 19.14 -20.76
N VAL A 14 -2.85 18.64 -19.55
CA VAL A 14 -3.49 17.34 -19.38
C VAL A 14 -5.02 17.41 -19.48
N GLY A 15 -5.59 18.57 -19.83
CA GLY A 15 -7.04 18.75 -19.99
C GLY A 15 -7.75 19.30 -18.75
N GLY A 16 -7.01 19.92 -17.83
CA GLY A 16 -7.57 20.48 -16.59
C GLY A 16 -7.69 19.45 -15.47
N GLU A 17 -8.14 19.93 -14.31
CA GLU A 17 -8.35 19.09 -13.12
C GLU A 17 -9.49 18.08 -13.33
N GLU A 18 -10.52 18.49 -14.06
CA GLU A 18 -11.68 17.70 -14.44
C GLU A 18 -11.33 16.48 -15.30
N ASN A 19 -10.19 16.52 -16.00
CA ASN A 19 -9.72 15.39 -16.78
C ASN A 19 -8.83 14.43 -15.98
N ILE A 20 -8.48 14.76 -14.73
CA ILE A 20 -7.63 13.92 -13.88
C ILE A 20 -8.51 13.13 -12.92
N ASP A 21 -8.63 11.81 -13.14
CA ASP A 21 -9.21 10.89 -12.15
C ASP A 21 -8.24 10.68 -10.98
N GLN A 22 -6.96 10.46 -11.30
CA GLN A 22 -5.93 10.24 -10.30
C GLN A 22 -4.56 10.73 -10.77
N VAL A 23 -3.77 11.27 -9.85
CA VAL A 23 -2.35 11.56 -10.07
C VAL A 23 -1.49 11.01 -8.95
N THR A 24 -0.40 10.33 -9.32
CA THR A 24 0.63 9.81 -8.42
C THR A 24 2.01 10.13 -8.99
N HIS A 25 3.08 9.84 -8.23
CA HIS A 25 4.45 10.00 -8.73
C HIS A 25 5.35 8.85 -8.27
N CYS A 26 6.35 8.53 -9.10
CA CYS A 26 7.50 7.71 -8.69
C CYS A 26 8.75 8.61 -8.61
N MET A 27 9.96 8.04 -8.60
CA MET A 27 11.20 8.83 -8.45
C MET A 27 11.43 9.87 -9.56
N THR A 28 10.89 9.67 -10.77
CA THR A 28 11.18 10.53 -11.93
C THR A 28 9.97 10.95 -12.76
N ARG A 29 8.76 10.47 -12.45
CA ARG A 29 7.58 10.66 -13.31
C ARG A 29 6.32 10.95 -12.53
N LEU A 30 5.51 11.87 -13.05
CA LEU A 30 4.09 11.99 -12.71
C LEU A 30 3.32 10.94 -13.52
N ARG A 31 2.35 10.30 -12.89
CA ARG A 31 1.48 9.29 -13.49
C ARG A 31 0.04 9.72 -13.30
N PHE A 32 -0.62 9.99 -14.40
CA PHE A 32 -2.00 10.40 -14.46
C PHE A 32 -2.86 9.25 -14.97
N ASN A 33 -3.95 8.97 -14.26
CA ASN A 33 -5.13 8.34 -14.85
C ASN A 33 -6.01 9.48 -15.32
N LEU A 34 -6.11 9.68 -16.63
CA LEU A 34 -6.97 10.69 -17.21
C LEU A 34 -8.33 10.09 -17.56
N ASN A 35 -9.38 10.90 -17.46
CA ASN A 35 -10.72 10.53 -17.93
C ASN A 35 -10.74 10.37 -19.46
N ASP A 36 -10.01 11.23 -20.17
CA ASP A 36 -9.79 11.15 -21.61
C ASP A 36 -8.34 11.54 -21.97
N ASN A 37 -7.57 10.58 -22.47
CA ASN A 37 -6.20 10.81 -22.93
C ASN A 37 -6.10 11.71 -24.17
N ASN A 38 -7.19 11.90 -24.93
CA ASN A 38 -7.19 12.76 -26.12
C ASN A 38 -7.25 14.25 -25.78
N GLN A 39 -7.68 14.59 -24.56
CA GLN A 39 -7.66 15.97 -24.07
C GLN A 39 -6.25 16.41 -23.64
N ALA A 40 -5.30 15.47 -23.52
CA ALA A 40 -3.93 15.77 -23.15
C ALA A 40 -3.06 16.14 -24.36
N ASP A 41 -2.49 17.34 -24.36
CA ASP A 41 -1.59 17.83 -25.40
C ASP A 41 -0.15 17.34 -25.17
N LYS A 42 0.10 16.12 -25.65
CA LYS A 42 1.40 15.45 -25.59
C LYS A 42 2.52 16.23 -26.28
N ILE A 43 2.21 16.91 -27.38
CA ILE A 43 3.23 17.55 -28.21
C ILE A 43 3.75 18.77 -27.46
N THR A 44 2.83 19.61 -26.95
CA THR A 44 3.19 20.79 -26.18
C THR A 44 3.87 20.40 -24.86
N LEU A 45 3.36 19.37 -24.15
CA LEU A 45 3.96 18.90 -22.89
C LEU A 45 5.43 18.48 -23.05
N LYS A 46 5.79 17.80 -24.14
CA LYS A 46 7.19 17.38 -24.41
C LYS A 46 8.15 18.54 -24.61
N ASN A 47 7.64 19.71 -25.00
CA ASN A 47 8.46 20.89 -25.30
C ASN A 47 8.55 21.87 -24.12
N ILE A 48 7.89 21.57 -22.99
CA ILE A 48 7.98 22.40 -21.80
C ILE A 48 9.35 22.23 -21.12
N PRO A 49 10.05 23.33 -20.78
CA PRO A 49 11.26 23.28 -19.96
C PRO A 49 10.99 22.57 -18.62
N GLY A 50 11.67 21.45 -18.39
CA GLY A 50 11.47 20.60 -17.20
C GLY A 50 10.77 19.28 -17.45
N VAL A 51 10.17 19.10 -18.62
CA VAL A 51 9.62 17.82 -19.06
C VAL A 51 10.66 17.13 -19.96
N MET A 52 11.20 16.01 -19.49
CA MET A 52 12.15 15.18 -20.24
C MET A 52 11.45 14.25 -21.23
N GLY A 53 10.14 14.04 -21.08
CA GLY A 53 9.36 13.22 -22.00
C GLY A 53 7.93 12.98 -21.53
N VAL A 54 7.11 12.49 -22.46
CA VAL A 54 5.72 12.09 -22.21
C VAL A 54 5.50 10.73 -22.85
N THR A 55 4.93 9.80 -22.09
CA THR A 55 4.65 8.43 -22.54
C THR A 55 3.30 7.95 -22.01
N GLU A 56 2.66 7.05 -22.75
CA GLU A 56 1.47 6.35 -22.30
C GLU A 56 1.81 4.87 -22.18
N ASN A 57 1.72 4.33 -20.97
CA ASN A 57 2.04 2.93 -20.70
C ASN A 57 1.05 2.36 -19.69
N GLY A 58 0.50 1.18 -19.98
CA GLY A 58 -0.42 0.48 -19.07
C GLY A 58 -1.69 1.27 -18.76
N GLY A 59 -2.19 2.07 -19.72
CA GLY A 59 -3.38 2.90 -19.54
C GLY A 59 -3.16 4.20 -18.76
N GLN A 60 -1.92 4.50 -18.32
CA GLN A 60 -1.59 5.75 -17.63
C GLN A 60 -0.84 6.72 -18.55
N PHE A 61 -1.21 7.99 -18.46
CA PHE A 61 -0.47 9.09 -19.06
C PHE A 61 0.67 9.51 -18.13
N GLN A 62 1.91 9.54 -18.62
CA GLN A 62 3.08 9.80 -17.78
C GLN A 62 3.89 10.98 -18.29
N VAL A 63 4.22 11.90 -17.38
CA VAL A 63 5.10 13.03 -17.64
C VAL A 63 6.42 12.81 -16.88
N ILE A 64 7.52 12.70 -17.61
CA ILE A 64 8.86 12.47 -17.09
C ILE A 64 9.47 13.83 -16.74
N ILE A 65 9.78 14.04 -15.46
CA ILE A 65 10.34 15.30 -14.95
C ILE A 65 11.79 15.10 -14.49
N GLY A 66 12.06 13.98 -13.81
CA GLY A 66 13.36 13.69 -13.18
C GLY A 66 13.29 13.86 -11.66
N ASN A 67 14.43 14.13 -11.03
CA ASN A 67 14.58 14.08 -9.57
C ASN A 67 13.70 15.08 -8.80
N GLU A 68 13.20 16.11 -9.48
CA GLU A 68 12.38 17.18 -8.88
C GLU A 68 10.86 16.88 -8.92
N VAL A 69 10.48 15.67 -9.36
CA VAL A 69 9.07 15.28 -9.54
C VAL A 69 8.23 15.41 -8.28
N SER A 70 8.80 15.16 -7.10
CA SER A 70 8.07 15.26 -5.83
C SER A 70 7.63 16.68 -5.52
N GLU A 71 8.46 17.67 -5.87
CA GLU A 71 8.14 19.10 -5.70
C GLU A 71 7.08 19.54 -6.70
N VAL A 72 7.17 19.08 -7.96
CA VAL A 72 6.18 19.38 -8.99
C VAL A 72 4.83 18.72 -8.68
N TYR A 73 4.83 17.49 -8.16
CA TYR A 73 3.63 16.82 -7.69
C TYR A 73 2.93 17.63 -6.60
N LYS A 74 3.70 18.10 -5.61
CA LYS A 74 3.15 18.90 -4.51
C LYS A 74 2.54 20.20 -5.03
N ALA A 75 3.25 20.92 -5.89
CA ALA A 75 2.74 22.13 -6.53
C ALA A 75 1.48 21.86 -7.39
N LEU A 76 1.43 20.72 -8.09
CA LEU A 76 0.28 20.32 -8.90
C LEU A 76 -0.94 20.03 -8.03
N VAL A 77 -0.77 19.31 -6.93
CA VAL A 77 -1.85 19.04 -5.96
C VAL A 77 -2.33 20.32 -5.27
N ASP A 78 -1.43 21.23 -4.94
CA ASP A 78 -1.79 22.52 -4.32
C ASP A 78 -2.53 23.46 -5.29
N ASN A 79 -2.34 23.29 -6.61
CA ASN A 79 -3.04 24.06 -7.64
C ASN A 79 -4.41 23.49 -8.04
N MET A 80 -4.79 22.29 -7.56
CA MET A 80 -6.11 21.70 -7.80
C MET A 80 -7.10 22.15 -6.71
N SER A 81 -8.27 22.61 -7.13
CA SER A 81 -9.35 23.10 -6.27
C SER A 81 -10.05 21.96 -5.52
N ASN A 82 -10.24 20.82 -6.19
CA ASN A 82 -10.58 19.55 -5.55
C ASN A 82 -9.30 18.73 -5.46
N LYS A 83 -8.80 18.52 -4.23
CA LYS A 83 -7.65 17.65 -4.02
C LYS A 83 -8.03 16.25 -4.52
N PRO A 84 -7.42 15.74 -5.61
CA PRO A 84 -7.69 14.39 -6.05
C PRO A 84 -7.27 13.46 -4.93
N SER A 85 -8.07 12.42 -4.71
CA SER A 85 -7.86 11.46 -3.64
C SER A 85 -6.43 10.92 -3.72
N THR A 86 -5.60 11.25 -2.73
CA THR A 86 -4.22 10.80 -2.59
C THR A 86 -4.12 9.28 -2.33
N GLU A 87 -5.26 8.58 -2.32
CA GLU A 87 -5.37 7.17 -2.07
C GLU A 87 -5.53 6.38 -3.37
N SER A 88 -4.50 5.59 -3.63
CA SER A 88 -4.38 4.53 -4.62
C SER A 88 -5.61 3.63 -4.70
N ALA A 89 -6.57 3.95 -5.58
CA ALA A 89 -7.46 2.96 -6.18
C ALA A 89 -7.65 3.27 -7.67
N PRO A 90 -7.17 2.43 -8.60
CA PRO A 90 -7.40 2.65 -10.02
C PRO A 90 -8.89 2.44 -10.33
N LYS A 91 -9.63 3.51 -10.61
CA LYS A 91 -10.93 3.42 -11.27
C LYS A 91 -10.70 3.20 -12.77
N SER A 92 -10.28 1.99 -13.11
CA SER A 92 -10.38 1.50 -14.49
C SER A 92 -11.85 1.38 -14.87
N GLU A 93 -12.17 1.75 -16.11
CA GLU A 93 -13.42 1.52 -16.82
C GLU A 93 -14.20 0.30 -16.35
N LYS A 94 -15.53 0.46 -16.28
CA LYS A 94 -16.52 -0.60 -16.04
C LYS A 94 -16.53 -1.65 -17.17
N LYS A 95 -15.43 -2.38 -17.37
CA LYS A 95 -15.51 -3.78 -17.84
C LYS A 95 -15.84 -4.61 -16.61
N GLN A 96 -16.82 -5.49 -16.73
CA GLN A 96 -17.23 -6.44 -15.69
C GLN A 96 -16.00 -7.09 -15.06
N ARG A 97 -15.50 -6.51 -13.96
CA ARG A 97 -14.38 -7.06 -13.23
C ARG A 97 -14.90 -8.35 -12.61
N ASN A 98 -14.30 -9.47 -13.00
CA ASN A 98 -14.55 -10.74 -12.36
C ASN A 98 -14.41 -10.52 -10.83
N PRO A 99 -15.39 -10.88 -9.99
CA PRO A 99 -15.33 -10.67 -8.55
C PRO A 99 -14.06 -11.26 -7.92
N ILE A 100 -13.52 -12.33 -8.52
CA ILE A 100 -12.24 -12.93 -8.12
C ILE A 100 -11.07 -11.97 -8.38
N SER A 101 -11.03 -11.32 -9.55
CA SER A 101 -10.00 -10.32 -9.87
C SER A 101 -10.09 -9.11 -8.95
N ALA A 102 -11.31 -8.66 -8.62
CA ALA A 102 -11.50 -7.55 -7.67
C ALA A 102 -10.98 -7.91 -6.27
N LEU A 103 -11.17 -9.17 -5.83
CA LEU A 103 -10.61 -9.66 -4.57
C LEU A 103 -9.08 -9.70 -4.60
N PHE A 104 -8.47 -10.20 -5.69
CA PHE A 104 -7.00 -10.20 -5.82
C PHE A 104 -6.42 -8.79 -5.89
N ASP A 105 -7.07 -7.85 -6.59
CA ASP A 105 -6.70 -6.43 -6.62
C ASP A 105 -6.84 -5.79 -5.23
N PHE A 106 -7.87 -6.20 -4.49
CA PHE A 106 -8.11 -5.76 -3.13
C PHE A 106 -6.95 -6.18 -2.21
N ILE A 107 -6.66 -7.49 -2.18
CA ILE A 107 -5.56 -8.09 -1.41
C ILE A 107 -4.22 -7.47 -1.80
N SER A 108 -3.89 -7.44 -3.10
CA SER A 108 -2.61 -6.90 -3.58
C SER A 108 -2.40 -5.45 -3.13
N GLY A 109 -3.44 -4.62 -3.23
CA GLY A 109 -3.33 -3.22 -2.77
C GLY A 109 -3.18 -3.06 -1.25
N MET A 110 -3.59 -4.03 -0.43
CA MET A 110 -3.34 -3.98 1.02
C MET A 110 -1.89 -4.34 1.37
N PHE A 111 -1.24 -5.18 0.56
CA PHE A 111 0.14 -5.58 0.76
C PHE A 111 1.14 -4.53 0.28
N THR A 112 0.83 -3.75 -0.75
CA THR A 112 1.76 -2.74 -1.31
C THR A 112 2.39 -1.82 -0.25
N PRO A 113 1.64 -1.23 0.70
CA PRO A 113 2.22 -0.39 1.75
C PRO A 113 3.09 -1.16 2.76
N ILE A 114 2.89 -2.47 2.87
CA ILE A 114 3.54 -3.36 3.85
C ILE A 114 4.82 -3.99 3.27
N LEU A 115 4.96 -4.03 1.94
CA LEU A 115 6.11 -4.61 1.24
C LEU A 115 7.47 -4.14 1.79
N PRO A 116 7.72 -2.84 2.07
CA PRO A 116 9.00 -2.41 2.61
C PRO A 116 9.31 -3.02 3.98
N ALA A 117 8.31 -3.14 4.86
CA ALA A 117 8.47 -3.71 6.18
C ALA A 117 8.77 -5.22 6.11
N ILE A 118 8.05 -5.96 5.25
CA ILE A 118 8.28 -7.39 5.03
C ILE A 118 9.65 -7.64 4.40
N ALA A 119 10.08 -6.80 3.45
CA ALA A 119 11.39 -6.90 2.84
C ALA A 119 12.51 -6.66 3.87
N GLY A 120 12.38 -5.62 4.72
CA GLY A 120 13.31 -5.35 5.81
C GLY A 120 13.39 -6.50 6.82
N ALA A 121 12.24 -7.00 7.26
CA ALA A 121 12.14 -8.15 8.14
C ALA A 121 12.83 -9.40 7.56
N GLY A 122 12.59 -9.69 6.27
CA GLY A 122 13.25 -10.80 5.57
C GLY A 122 14.78 -10.64 5.50
N MET A 123 15.28 -9.43 5.21
CA MET A 123 16.72 -9.16 5.20
C MET A 123 17.36 -9.36 6.57
N ILE A 124 16.72 -8.87 7.65
CA ILE A 124 17.19 -9.08 9.02
C ILE A 124 17.31 -10.57 9.33
N LYS A 125 16.26 -11.36 9.06
CA LYS A 125 16.28 -12.81 9.28
C LYS A 125 17.35 -13.51 8.43
N GLY A 126 17.55 -13.08 7.19
CA GLY A 126 18.59 -13.61 6.30
C GLY A 126 20.01 -13.39 6.85
N ILE A 127 20.31 -12.16 7.28
CA ILE A 127 21.63 -11.82 7.86
C ILE A 127 21.88 -12.62 9.14
N ILE A 128 20.90 -12.67 10.05
CA ILE A 128 21.02 -13.43 11.30
C ILE A 128 21.25 -14.91 11.01
N SER A 129 20.51 -15.48 10.03
CA SER A 129 20.66 -16.88 9.64
C SER A 129 22.07 -17.19 9.15
N ILE A 130 22.69 -16.27 8.39
CA ILE A 130 24.09 -16.40 7.96
C ILE A 130 25.03 -16.33 9.16
N LEU A 131 24.88 -15.35 10.05
CA LEU A 131 25.72 -15.19 11.23
C LEU A 131 25.68 -16.41 12.15
N VAL A 132 24.51 -17.04 12.29
CA VAL A 132 24.34 -18.30 13.01
C VAL A 132 25.03 -19.45 12.27
N ALA A 133 24.82 -19.56 10.95
CA ALA A 133 25.39 -20.64 10.15
C ALA A 133 26.92 -20.66 10.15
N VAL A 134 27.57 -19.48 10.16
CA VAL A 134 29.05 -19.36 10.22
C VAL A 134 29.60 -19.42 11.65
N GLY A 135 28.75 -19.62 12.66
CA GLY A 135 29.15 -19.73 14.06
C GLY A 135 29.50 -18.40 14.74
N TRP A 136 29.26 -17.26 14.10
CA TRP A 136 29.51 -15.92 14.67
C TRP A 136 28.42 -15.48 15.64
N MET A 137 27.29 -16.17 15.67
CA MET A 137 26.17 -15.88 16.55
C MET A 137 25.55 -17.18 17.09
N SER A 138 25.32 -17.23 18.41
CA SER A 138 24.56 -18.32 19.02
C SER A 138 23.06 -18.01 19.01
N GLN A 139 22.22 -19.00 18.69
CA GLN A 139 20.76 -18.90 18.80
C GLN A 139 20.27 -18.72 20.24
N THR A 140 21.10 -19.03 21.24
CA THR A 140 20.78 -18.80 22.65
C THR A 140 21.20 -17.42 23.15
N SER A 141 21.88 -16.62 22.33
CA SER A 141 22.32 -15.29 22.73
C SER A 141 21.15 -14.31 22.78
N SER A 142 21.20 -13.36 23.73
CA SER A 142 20.21 -12.28 23.82
C SER A 142 20.21 -11.41 22.55
N THR A 143 21.39 -11.21 21.94
CA THR A 143 21.53 -10.50 20.66
C THR A 143 20.75 -11.18 19.55
N TYR A 144 20.89 -12.50 19.41
CA TYR A 144 20.09 -13.26 18.44
C TYR A 144 18.60 -13.09 18.73
N THR A 145 18.17 -13.27 19.98
CA THR A 145 16.75 -13.21 20.37
C THR A 145 16.13 -11.86 20.02
N ILE A 146 16.81 -10.76 20.34
CA ILE A 146 16.33 -9.41 20.04
C ILE A 146 16.25 -9.19 18.53
N LEU A 147 17.32 -9.51 17.78
CA LEU A 147 17.36 -9.29 16.34
C LEU A 147 16.35 -10.18 15.60
N ALA A 148 16.18 -11.43 16.04
CA ALA A 148 15.18 -12.34 15.50
C ALA A 148 13.76 -11.80 15.73
N ALA A 149 13.46 -11.25 16.92
CA ALA A 149 12.18 -10.62 17.20
C ALA A 149 11.89 -9.42 16.28
N PHE A 150 12.89 -8.59 15.98
CA PHE A 150 12.76 -7.51 14.98
C PHE A 150 12.50 -8.06 13.57
N GLY A 151 13.17 -9.16 13.20
CA GLY A 151 12.93 -9.88 11.95
C GLY A 151 11.55 -10.53 11.87
N ASP A 152 10.98 -10.94 13.00
CA ASP A 152 9.66 -11.55 13.07
C ASP A 152 8.52 -10.53 13.10
N GLY A 153 8.77 -9.32 13.62
CA GLY A 153 7.73 -8.32 13.90
C GLY A 153 6.76 -8.08 12.73
N ALA A 154 7.27 -7.85 11.51
CA ALA A 154 6.41 -7.58 10.35
C ALA A 154 5.53 -8.78 9.94
N PHE A 155 6.02 -10.00 10.14
CA PHE A 155 5.28 -11.22 9.83
C PHE A 155 4.31 -11.57 10.95
N TYR A 156 4.76 -11.53 12.20
CA TYR A 156 3.95 -11.85 13.37
C TYR A 156 2.75 -10.91 13.49
N PHE A 157 2.99 -9.60 13.35
CA PHE A 157 1.96 -8.55 13.40
C PHE A 157 1.36 -8.23 12.03
N LEU A 158 1.49 -9.12 11.05
CA LEU A 158 0.87 -8.96 9.74
C LEU A 158 -0.64 -8.67 9.80
N PRO A 159 -1.44 -9.29 10.70
CA PRO A 159 -2.86 -8.94 10.83
C PRO A 159 -3.08 -7.45 11.13
N ILE A 160 -2.26 -6.85 12.00
CA ILE A 160 -2.37 -5.43 12.37
C ILE A 160 -1.95 -4.54 11.20
N LEU A 161 -0.87 -4.88 10.50
CA LEU A 161 -0.40 -4.12 9.33
C LEU A 161 -1.45 -4.14 8.21
N LEU A 162 -2.02 -5.30 7.94
CA LEU A 162 -3.12 -5.46 6.99
C LEU A 162 -4.35 -4.70 7.46
N ALA A 163 -4.63 -4.67 8.76
CA ALA A 163 -5.78 -3.94 9.27
C ALA A 163 -5.70 -2.45 8.99
N VAL A 164 -4.52 -1.87 9.14
CA VAL A 164 -4.27 -0.47 8.80
C VAL A 164 -4.49 -0.22 7.31
N SER A 165 -3.90 -1.05 6.44
CA SER A 165 -4.06 -0.92 4.98
C SER A 165 -5.52 -1.12 4.53
N ALA A 166 -6.20 -2.12 5.07
CA ALA A 166 -7.59 -2.44 4.78
C ALA A 166 -8.51 -1.29 5.19
N SER A 167 -8.33 -0.77 6.42
CA SER A 167 -9.17 0.31 6.95
C SER A 167 -9.04 1.57 6.10
N LYS A 168 -7.81 1.94 5.72
CA LYS A 168 -7.59 3.07 4.78
C LYS A 168 -8.27 2.84 3.45
N LYS A 169 -8.09 1.66 2.84
CA LYS A 169 -8.68 1.32 1.53
C LYS A 169 -10.21 1.29 1.55
N MET A 170 -10.80 0.98 2.70
CA MET A 170 -12.26 0.94 2.90
C MET A 170 -12.85 2.25 3.44
N GLY A 171 -12.02 3.24 3.77
CA GLY A 171 -12.46 4.50 4.39
C GLY A 171 -12.95 4.34 5.84
N SER A 172 -12.60 3.24 6.52
CA SER A 172 -12.99 2.99 7.90
C SER A 172 -11.92 3.46 8.91
N ASN A 173 -12.27 3.49 10.20
CA ASN A 173 -11.38 3.99 11.24
C ASN A 173 -10.20 3.02 11.48
N VAL A 174 -8.99 3.50 11.20
CA VAL A 174 -7.73 2.74 11.33
C VAL A 174 -7.48 2.22 12.74
N TYR A 175 -7.81 3.00 13.77
CA TYR A 175 -7.63 2.58 15.17
C TYR A 175 -8.58 1.45 15.55
N VAL A 176 -9.81 1.47 15.04
CA VAL A 176 -10.78 0.38 15.24
C VAL A 176 -10.28 -0.89 14.55
N GLY A 177 -9.82 -0.79 13.29
CA GLY A 177 -9.23 -1.92 12.57
C GLY A 177 -8.03 -2.51 13.30
N ALA A 178 -7.11 -1.67 13.78
CA ALA A 178 -5.95 -2.12 14.55
C ALA A 178 -6.35 -2.80 15.88
N ALA A 179 -7.36 -2.29 16.58
CA ALA A 179 -7.88 -2.89 17.81
C ALA A 179 -8.51 -4.27 17.56
N LEU A 180 -9.25 -4.44 16.46
CA LEU A 180 -9.81 -5.73 16.04
C LEU A 180 -8.69 -6.76 15.78
N ALA A 181 -7.64 -6.35 15.07
CA ALA A 181 -6.48 -7.20 14.81
C ALA A 181 -5.75 -7.58 16.09
N ALA A 182 -5.56 -6.63 17.01
CA ALA A 182 -4.95 -6.89 18.31
C ALA A 182 -5.80 -7.85 19.16
N GLY A 183 -7.13 -7.72 19.11
CA GLY A 183 -8.06 -8.66 19.75
C GLY A 183 -7.92 -10.08 19.21
N LEU A 184 -7.82 -10.24 17.89
CA LEU A 184 -7.59 -11.53 17.23
C LEU A 184 -6.26 -12.18 17.66
N MET A 185 -5.24 -11.36 17.87
CA MET A 185 -3.90 -11.79 18.31
C MET A 185 -3.75 -11.84 19.84
N HIS A 186 -4.83 -11.65 20.61
CA HIS A 186 -4.74 -11.51 22.05
C HIS A 186 -4.23 -12.81 22.71
N PRO A 187 -3.30 -12.74 23.69
CA PRO A 187 -2.72 -13.93 24.31
C PRO A 187 -3.76 -14.88 24.91
N THR A 188 -4.86 -14.36 25.43
CA THR A 188 -5.98 -15.17 25.95
C THR A 188 -6.64 -16.03 24.88
N ILE A 189 -6.77 -15.54 23.64
CA ILE A 189 -7.28 -16.35 22.52
C ILE A 189 -6.25 -17.43 22.16
N GLY A 190 -4.96 -17.08 22.14
CA GLY A 190 -3.88 -18.03 21.94
C GLY A 190 -3.87 -19.15 22.98
N ALA A 191 -4.07 -18.81 24.26
CA ALA A 191 -4.18 -19.78 25.35
C ALA A 191 -5.44 -20.65 25.24
N LEU A 192 -6.57 -20.07 24.84
CA LEU A 192 -7.83 -20.81 24.62
C LEU A 192 -7.65 -21.93 23.60
N PHE A 193 -6.89 -21.68 22.53
CA PHE A 193 -6.65 -22.67 21.48
C PHE A 193 -5.63 -23.75 21.83
N GLN A 194 -4.86 -23.62 22.92
CA GLN A 194 -4.00 -24.71 23.38
C GLN A 194 -4.82 -25.93 23.84
N GLY A 195 -6.07 -25.71 24.27
CA GLY A 195 -7.02 -26.77 24.61
C GLY A 195 -7.69 -27.46 23.42
N GLY A 196 -7.34 -27.08 22.18
CA GLY A 196 -7.98 -27.54 20.95
C GLY A 196 -9.15 -26.65 20.52
N ASN A 197 -9.98 -27.17 19.61
CA ASN A 197 -11.10 -26.42 19.05
C ASN A 197 -12.05 -25.94 20.16
N THR A 198 -12.56 -24.72 20.00
CA THR A 198 -13.49 -24.09 20.95
C THR A 198 -14.81 -23.76 20.26
N SER A 199 -15.74 -23.14 20.97
CA SER A 199 -16.98 -22.64 20.38
C SER A 199 -17.18 -21.16 20.71
N PHE A 200 -17.72 -20.43 19.74
CA PHE A 200 -18.18 -19.06 19.91
C PHE A 200 -19.63 -18.97 19.44
N ALA A 201 -20.55 -18.62 20.34
CA ALA A 201 -21.98 -18.49 20.04
C ALA A 201 -22.60 -19.71 19.31
N GLY A 202 -22.18 -20.93 19.67
CA GLY A 202 -22.67 -22.17 19.04
C GLY A 202 -21.96 -22.57 17.73
N ILE A 203 -20.99 -21.77 17.27
CA ILE A 203 -20.17 -22.06 16.09
C ILE A 203 -18.82 -22.60 16.56
N THR A 204 -18.37 -23.72 15.99
CA THR A 204 -17.04 -24.28 16.26
C THR A 204 -15.96 -23.37 15.70
N VAL A 205 -15.04 -22.93 16.56
CA VAL A 205 -13.85 -22.17 16.19
C VAL A 205 -12.65 -23.10 16.22
N ILE A 206 -12.02 -23.25 15.06
CA ILE A 206 -10.86 -24.11 14.89
C ILE A 206 -9.66 -23.45 15.57
N ALA A 207 -8.99 -24.20 16.45
CA ALA A 207 -7.77 -23.74 17.11
C ALA A 207 -6.66 -23.53 16.08
N THR A 208 -6.28 -22.28 15.87
CA THR A 208 -5.17 -21.91 14.98
C THR A 208 -4.47 -20.66 15.47
N SER A 209 -3.20 -20.49 15.12
CA SER A 209 -2.51 -19.23 15.34
C SER A 209 -3.01 -18.21 14.33
N TYR A 210 -3.56 -17.11 14.82
CA TYR A 210 -3.90 -15.98 13.97
C TYR A 210 -2.73 -15.02 13.74
N ALA A 211 -1.58 -15.25 14.39
CA ALA A 211 -0.35 -14.57 14.02
C ALA A 211 -0.02 -14.88 12.55
N SER A 212 0.44 -13.88 11.81
CA SER A 212 0.71 -14.00 10.36
C SER A 212 -0.52 -14.32 9.49
N SER A 213 -1.74 -14.32 10.04
CA SER A 213 -2.96 -14.58 9.26
C SER A 213 -3.45 -13.35 8.49
N VAL A 214 -4.07 -13.58 7.34
CA VAL A 214 -4.47 -12.52 6.39
C VAL A 214 -5.99 -12.43 6.31
N ILE A 215 -6.65 -13.55 6.07
CA ILE A 215 -8.07 -13.62 5.76
C ILE A 215 -8.98 -13.17 6.93
N PRO A 216 -8.78 -13.64 8.17
CA PRO A 216 -9.73 -13.33 9.25
C PRO A 216 -9.86 -11.83 9.54
N ILE A 217 -8.75 -11.11 9.53
CA ILE A 217 -8.77 -9.67 9.81
C ILE A 217 -9.38 -8.85 8.67
N ILE A 218 -9.18 -9.27 7.42
CA ILE A 218 -9.81 -8.62 6.27
C ILE A 218 -11.33 -8.73 6.37
N ILE A 219 -11.84 -9.91 6.72
CA ILE A 219 -13.28 -10.14 6.92
C ILE A 219 -13.79 -9.30 8.09
N ALA A 220 -13.07 -9.27 9.22
CA ALA A 220 -13.48 -8.49 10.38
C ALA A 220 -13.60 -6.99 10.06
N ILE A 221 -12.66 -6.44 9.27
CA ILE A 221 -12.70 -5.04 8.85
C ILE A 221 -13.80 -4.81 7.83
N TRP A 222 -14.04 -5.76 6.92
CA TRP A 222 -15.13 -5.66 5.97
C TRP A 222 -16.51 -5.62 6.66
N ILE A 223 -16.67 -6.33 7.78
CA ILE A 223 -17.89 -6.28 8.60
C ILE A 223 -17.97 -4.99 9.43
N ALA A 224 -16.83 -4.44 9.85
CA ALA A 224 -16.76 -3.25 10.70
C ALA A 224 -16.79 -1.91 9.92
N ALA A 225 -16.57 -1.94 8.61
CA ALA A 225 -16.61 -0.79 7.70
C ALA A 225 -18.03 -0.55 7.18
#